data_AF-A0A6G7VH96-F1
#
_entry.id   AF-A0A6G7VH96-F1
#
_cell.length_a   1.000
_cell.length_b   1.000
_cell.length_c   1.000
_cell.angle_alpha   90.00
_cell.angle_beta   90.00
_cell.angle_gamma   90.00
#
_symmetry.space_group_name_H-M   'P 1'
#
loop_
_entity.id
_entity.type
_entity.pdbx_description
1 polymer ?
#
loop_
_entity_poly.entity_id
_entity_poly.type
_entity_poly.pdbx_seq_one_letter_code
_entity_poly.pdbx_strand_id
1 'polypeptide(L)'
;MLRRHFDNFLTKLIDWWFRVTTIERFLIGTGVGLLIAIFGGVPLILEFLRFVLGALPEGVVRFETALETIDVLIFGVALLLIAAGLAFATVSFVGEARARSKLRNMVIEARGLRDDDGNPLADKVAKHQKGTVVPVLLDLRNRLDGLVIAPERALQEITSMHRSVCRARRMETELILGRFMAG
;
A
#
# COMPACT_ATOMS: atom_id res chain seq x y z
N MET A 1 -10.18 -21.86 -16.48
CA MET A 1 -9.32 -20.66 -16.39
C MET A 1 -9.92 -19.56 -15.52
N LEU A 2 -11.19 -19.20 -15.69
CA LEU A 2 -11.85 -18.09 -14.97
C LEU A 2 -11.71 -18.15 -13.43
N ARG A 3 -11.90 -19.35 -12.83
CA ARG A 3 -11.73 -19.56 -11.37
C ARG A 3 -10.35 -19.11 -10.86
N ARG A 4 -9.27 -19.51 -11.53
CA ARG A 4 -7.91 -19.16 -11.13
C ARG A 4 -7.63 -17.66 -11.20
N HIS A 5 -8.19 -16.97 -12.20
CA HIS A 5 -8.08 -15.50 -12.29
C HIS A 5 -8.88 -14.81 -11.19
N PHE A 6 -10.06 -15.34 -10.87
CA PHE A 6 -10.90 -14.83 -9.79
C PHE A 6 -10.26 -15.04 -8.41
N ASP A 7 -9.70 -16.22 -8.13
CA ASP A 7 -9.01 -16.51 -6.87
C ASP A 7 -7.82 -15.57 -6.67
N ASN A 8 -6.99 -15.40 -7.72
CA ASN A 8 -5.88 -14.45 -7.70
C ASN A 8 -6.33 -12.99 -7.48
N PHE A 9 -7.48 -12.62 -8.04
CA PHE A 9 -8.06 -11.31 -7.83
C PHE A 9 -8.55 -11.15 -6.39
N LEU A 10 -9.26 -12.14 -5.85
CA LEU A 10 -9.77 -12.14 -4.48
C LEU A 10 -8.63 -12.03 -3.47
N THR A 11 -7.57 -12.82 -3.63
CA THR A 11 -6.40 -12.76 -2.74
C THR A 11 -5.79 -11.35 -2.74
N LYS A 12 -5.57 -10.77 -3.92
CA LYS A 12 -5.04 -9.40 -4.03
C LYS A 12 -5.97 -8.35 -3.46
N LEU A 13 -7.28 -8.53 -3.61
CA LEU A 13 -8.28 -7.63 -3.07
C LEU A 13 -8.34 -7.70 -1.54
N ILE A 14 -8.29 -8.90 -0.98
CA ILE A 14 -8.25 -9.15 0.47
C ILE A 14 -6.97 -8.57 1.07
N ASP A 15 -5.81 -8.86 0.48
CA ASP A 15 -4.52 -8.32 0.92
C ASP A 15 -4.52 -6.78 0.87
N TRP A 16 -5.06 -6.21 -0.19
CA TRP A 16 -5.24 -4.76 -0.30
C TRP A 16 -6.19 -4.23 0.78
N TRP A 17 -7.34 -4.87 0.99
CA TRP A 17 -8.32 -4.50 2.00
C TRP A 17 -7.70 -4.47 3.39
N PHE A 18 -6.90 -5.47 3.75
CA PHE A 18 -6.19 -5.51 5.04
C PHE A 18 -5.01 -4.53 5.15
N ARG A 19 -4.59 -3.90 4.06
CA ARG A 19 -3.55 -2.85 4.06
C ARG A 19 -4.12 -1.44 4.24
N VAL A 20 -5.34 -1.18 3.77
CA VAL A 20 -6.04 0.11 3.82
C VAL A 20 -6.20 0.59 5.27
N THR A 21 -6.05 1.90 5.51
CA THR A 21 -6.11 2.51 6.85
C THR A 21 -7.52 2.48 7.43
N THR A 22 -7.65 2.58 8.77
CA THR A 22 -8.93 2.48 9.48
C THR A 22 -9.98 3.48 8.98
N ILE A 23 -9.56 4.70 8.60
CA ILE A 23 -10.46 5.77 8.12
C ILE A 23 -11.05 5.42 6.75
N GLU A 24 -10.22 4.97 5.81
CA GLU A 24 -10.64 4.58 4.47
C GLU A 24 -11.62 3.41 4.50
N ARG A 25 -11.36 2.40 5.34
CA ARG A 25 -12.30 1.28 5.54
C ARG A 25 -13.60 1.72 6.18
N PHE A 26 -13.53 2.65 7.14
CA PHE A 26 -14.73 3.16 7.78
C PHE A 26 -15.62 3.89 6.77
N LEU A 27 -15.06 4.73 5.90
CA LEU A 27 -15.79 5.44 4.84
C LEU A 27 -16.47 4.46 3.86
N ILE A 28 -15.71 3.50 3.33
CA ILE A 28 -16.23 2.50 2.38
C ILE A 28 -17.27 1.62 3.07
N GLY A 29 -16.98 1.13 4.28
CA GLY A 29 -17.88 0.26 5.05
C GLY A 29 -19.19 0.96 5.41
N THR A 30 -19.14 2.24 5.79
CA THR A 30 -20.35 3.03 6.09
C THR A 30 -21.19 3.21 4.83
N GLY A 31 -20.57 3.56 3.69
CA GLY A 31 -21.29 3.72 2.43
C GLY A 31 -21.91 2.40 1.95
N VAL A 32 -21.17 1.29 2.00
CA VAL A 32 -21.69 -0.04 1.66
C VAL A 32 -22.81 -0.45 2.62
N GLY A 33 -22.67 -0.18 3.91
CA GLY A 33 -23.70 -0.46 4.91
C GLY A 33 -25.01 0.29 4.64
N LEU A 34 -24.93 1.56 4.24
CA LEU A 34 -26.10 2.35 3.81
C LEU A 34 -26.77 1.75 2.58
N LEU A 35 -25.99 1.31 1.58
CA LEU A 35 -26.55 0.65 0.40
C LEU A 35 -27.26 -0.66 0.76
N ILE A 36 -26.67 -1.47 1.67
CA ILE A 36 -27.31 -2.70 2.15
C ILE A 36 -28.61 -2.37 2.87
N ALA A 37 -28.64 -1.35 3.73
CA ALA A 37 -29.83 -0.96 4.45
C ALA A 37 -31.00 -0.60 3.50
N ILE A 38 -30.72 0.12 2.41
CA ILE A 38 -31.73 0.59 1.44
C ILE A 38 -32.16 -0.53 0.50
N PHE A 39 -31.22 -1.25 -0.13
CA PHE A 39 -31.56 -2.21 -1.17
C PHE A 39 -31.85 -3.62 -0.65
N GLY A 40 -31.34 -3.97 0.53
CA GLY A 40 -31.41 -5.33 1.07
C GLY A 40 -32.07 -5.44 2.44
N GLY A 41 -31.95 -4.43 3.30
CA GLY A 41 -32.47 -4.47 4.66
C GLY A 41 -33.96 -4.20 4.71
N VAL A 42 -34.34 -2.95 4.45
CA VAL A 42 -35.74 -2.51 4.57
C VAL A 42 -36.67 -3.23 3.58
N PRO A 43 -36.35 -3.36 2.28
CA PRO A 43 -37.22 -4.05 1.33
C PRO A 43 -37.47 -5.52 1.69
N LEU A 44 -36.45 -6.22 2.19
CA LEU A 44 -36.57 -7.63 2.57
C LEU A 44 -37.46 -7.81 3.81
N ILE A 45 -37.38 -6.89 4.78
CA ILE A 45 -38.26 -6.88 5.95
C ILE A 45 -39.71 -6.59 5.52
N LEU A 46 -39.91 -5.62 4.62
CA LEU A 46 -41.25 -5.28 4.11
C LEU A 46 -41.87 -6.44 3.32
N GLU A 47 -41.08 -7.11 2.48
CA GLU A 47 -41.54 -8.26 1.70
C GLU A 47 -41.86 -9.46 2.59
N PHE A 48 -41.06 -9.70 3.63
CA PHE A 48 -41.36 -10.70 4.64
C PHE A 48 -42.67 -10.39 5.37
N LEU A 49 -42.91 -9.12 5.74
CA LEU A 49 -44.13 -8.71 6.41
C LEU A 49 -45.36 -8.86 5.50
N ARG A 50 -45.23 -8.53 4.21
CA ARG A 50 -46.27 -8.79 3.18
C ARG A 50 -46.60 -10.27 3.08
N PHE A 51 -45.59 -11.13 3.09
CA PHE A 51 -45.79 -12.58 3.03
C PHE A 51 -46.54 -13.12 4.25
N VAL A 52 -46.24 -12.61 5.46
CA VAL A 52 -46.86 -13.09 6.71
C VAL A 52 -48.27 -12.51 6.92
N LEU A 53 -48.49 -11.23 6.64
CA LEU A 53 -49.78 -10.54 6.88
C LEU A 53 -50.72 -10.55 5.67
N GLY A 54 -50.24 -10.92 4.48
CA GLY A 54 -51.00 -10.88 3.21
C GLY A 54 -51.17 -9.47 2.62
N ALA A 55 -51.23 -8.44 3.45
CA ALA A 55 -51.21 -7.04 3.03
C ALA A 55 -50.51 -6.16 4.08
N LEU A 56 -49.86 -5.08 3.64
CA LEU A 56 -49.27 -4.11 4.56
C LEU A 56 -50.34 -3.18 5.15
N PRO A 57 -50.24 -2.82 6.45
CA PRO A 57 -51.06 -1.77 7.03
C PRO A 57 -50.83 -0.42 6.32
N GLU A 58 -51.85 0.43 6.23
CA GLU A 58 -51.76 1.75 5.57
C GLU A 58 -50.61 2.62 6.13
N GLY A 59 -50.33 2.53 7.43
CA GLY A 59 -49.21 3.22 8.06
C GLY A 59 -47.84 2.79 7.53
N VAL A 60 -47.68 1.51 7.19
CA VAL A 60 -46.42 0.96 6.64
C VAL A 60 -46.27 1.33 5.16
N VAL A 61 -47.35 1.32 4.40
CA VAL A 61 -47.34 1.76 2.99
C VAL A 61 -46.95 3.23 2.88
N ARG A 62 -47.48 4.10 3.75
CA ARG A 62 -47.08 5.51 3.82
C ARG A 62 -45.60 5.68 4.18
N PHE A 63 -45.09 4.83 5.07
CA PHE A 63 -43.68 4.83 5.45
C PHE A 63 -42.77 4.39 4.29
N GLU A 64 -43.14 3.35 3.55
CA GLU A 64 -42.42 2.89 2.35
C GLU A 64 -42.32 4.00 1.29
N THR A 65 -43.43 4.68 0.97
CA THR A 65 -43.41 5.81 0.01
C THR A 65 -42.56 7.00 0.48
N ALA A 66 -42.49 7.24 1.80
CA ALA A 66 -41.65 8.30 2.35
C ALA A 66 -40.16 7.93 2.27
N LEU A 67 -39.83 6.64 2.46
CA LEU A 67 -38.47 6.13 2.33
C LEU A 67 -37.97 6.22 0.89
N GLU A 68 -38.77 5.86 -0.12
CA GLU A 68 -38.35 5.90 -1.54
C GLU A 68 -37.80 7.29 -1.96
N THR A 69 -38.37 8.37 -1.41
CA THR A 69 -37.90 9.74 -1.69
C THR A 69 -36.54 10.03 -1.02
N ILE A 70 -36.33 9.50 0.19
CA ILE A 70 -35.11 9.68 0.98
C ILE A 70 -33.99 8.76 0.46
N ASP A 71 -34.34 7.60 -0.09
CA ASP A 71 -33.41 6.60 -0.61
C ASP A 71 -32.52 7.15 -1.71
N VAL A 72 -33.03 8.05 -2.56
CA VAL A 72 -32.24 8.73 -3.60
C VAL A 72 -31.13 9.60 -2.98
N LEU A 73 -31.42 10.31 -1.89
CA LEU A 73 -30.44 11.14 -1.18
C LEU A 73 -29.41 10.26 -0.47
N ILE A 74 -29.86 9.22 0.25
CA ILE A 74 -28.95 8.33 0.95
C ILE A 74 -28.07 7.56 -0.05
N PHE A 75 -28.60 7.16 -1.20
CA PHE A 75 -27.82 6.57 -2.29
C PHE A 75 -26.70 7.51 -2.75
N GLY A 76 -27.03 8.79 -2.98
CA GLY A 76 -26.03 9.81 -3.33
C GLY A 76 -24.94 9.95 -2.27
N VAL A 77 -25.32 10.03 -0.99
CA VAL A 77 -24.37 10.11 0.14
C VAL A 77 -23.51 8.86 0.25
N ALA A 78 -24.09 7.66 0.11
CA ALA A 78 -23.37 6.40 0.16
C ALA A 78 -22.33 6.30 -0.96
N LEU A 79 -22.69 6.71 -2.17
CA LEU A 79 -21.78 6.72 -3.32
C LEU A 79 -20.63 7.72 -3.11
N LEU A 80 -20.92 8.90 -2.54
CA LEU A 80 -19.90 9.88 -2.17
C LEU A 80 -18.94 9.34 -1.11
N LEU A 81 -19.45 8.67 -0.07
CA LEU A 81 -18.61 8.07 0.98
C LEU A 81 -17.68 6.99 0.41
N ILE A 82 -18.18 6.13 -0.46
CA ILE A 82 -17.38 5.09 -1.12
C ILE A 82 -16.32 5.75 -2.01
N ALA A 83 -16.71 6.73 -2.83
CA ALA A 83 -15.78 7.44 -3.72
C ALA A 83 -14.68 8.17 -2.93
N ALA A 84 -15.05 8.85 -1.84
CA ALA A 84 -14.10 9.52 -0.95
C ALA A 84 -13.14 8.51 -0.30
N GLY A 85 -13.66 7.41 0.24
CA GLY A 85 -12.83 6.35 0.83
C GLY A 85 -11.85 5.76 -0.18
N LEU A 86 -12.27 5.55 -1.42
CA LEU A 86 -11.42 5.05 -2.51
C LEU A 86 -10.34 6.08 -2.92
N ALA A 87 -10.70 7.35 -2.97
CA ALA A 87 -9.77 8.44 -3.27
C ALA A 87 -8.69 8.54 -2.18
N PHE A 88 -9.07 8.52 -0.91
CA PHE A 88 -8.12 8.49 0.20
C PHE A 88 -7.19 7.28 0.14
N ALA A 89 -7.74 6.08 -0.09
CA ALA A 89 -6.95 4.85 -0.25
C ALA A 89 -5.94 4.93 -1.41
N THR A 90 -6.29 5.64 -2.48
CA THR A 90 -5.38 5.86 -3.61
C THR A 90 -4.28 6.83 -3.24
N VAL A 91 -4.61 7.95 -2.60
CA VAL A 91 -3.63 8.96 -2.17
C VAL A 91 -2.66 8.39 -1.16
N SER A 92 -3.14 7.64 -0.16
CA SER A 92 -2.30 6.97 0.83
C SER A 92 -1.38 5.95 0.19
N PHE A 93 -1.88 5.16 -0.77
CA PHE A 93 -1.04 4.21 -1.50
C PHE A 93 0.09 4.89 -2.28
N VAL A 94 -0.21 5.96 -3.00
CA VAL A 94 0.80 6.73 -3.75
C VAL A 94 1.80 7.38 -2.79
N GLY A 95 1.31 7.93 -1.66
CA GLY A 95 2.15 8.49 -0.61
C GLY A 95 3.12 7.46 -0.04
N GLU A 96 2.65 6.27 0.29
CA GLU A 96 3.50 5.19 0.78
C GLU A 96 4.48 4.67 -0.27
N ALA A 97 4.05 4.54 -1.53
CA ALA A 97 4.93 4.13 -2.63
C ALA A 97 6.09 5.13 -2.80
N ARG A 98 5.77 6.43 -2.74
CA ARG A 98 6.76 7.51 -2.80
C ARG A 98 7.66 7.57 -1.56
N ALA A 99 7.13 7.30 -0.37
CA ALA A 99 7.94 7.20 0.85
C ALA A 99 8.90 6.02 0.79
N ARG A 100 8.44 4.86 0.28
CA ARG A 100 9.27 3.67 0.07
C ARG A 100 10.37 3.89 -0.96
N SER A 101 10.13 4.66 -2.04
CA SER A 101 11.17 4.94 -3.04
C SER A 101 12.30 5.84 -2.54
N LYS A 102 12.06 6.63 -1.47
CA LYS A 102 13.08 7.51 -0.86
C LYS A 102 14.05 6.75 0.06
N LEU A 103 13.64 5.59 0.57
CA LEU A 103 14.50 4.78 1.43
C LEU A 103 15.43 3.93 0.56
N ARG A 104 16.74 4.20 0.61
CA ARG A 104 17.78 3.37 -0.02
C ARG A 104 18.50 2.57 1.04
N ASN A 105 18.41 1.24 0.96
CA ASN A 105 19.16 0.32 1.82
C ASN A 105 20.36 -0.20 1.02
N MET A 106 21.57 0.19 1.41
CA MET A 106 22.78 -0.36 0.81
C MET A 106 23.19 -1.63 1.56
N VAL A 107 23.30 -2.74 0.84
CA VAL A 107 23.73 -4.02 1.41
C VAL A 107 25.11 -4.33 0.86
N ILE A 108 26.11 -4.26 1.73
CA ILE A 108 27.50 -4.53 1.39
C ILE A 108 27.77 -6.00 1.72
N GLU A 109 28.06 -6.80 0.71
CA GLU A 109 28.43 -8.21 0.85
C GLU A 109 29.89 -8.36 0.42
N ALA A 110 30.77 -8.73 1.36
CA ALA A 110 32.17 -9.02 1.07
C ALA A 110 32.30 -10.53 0.83
N ARG A 111 32.54 -10.94 -0.42
CA ARG A 111 32.81 -12.35 -0.77
C ARG A 111 34.31 -12.59 -0.76
N GLY A 112 34.72 -13.52 0.11
CA GLY A 112 36.12 -13.92 0.32
C GLY A 112 36.58 -15.06 -0.60
N LEU A 113 37.85 -15.45 -0.39
CA LEU A 113 38.61 -16.48 -1.13
C LEU A 113 38.02 -17.90 -1.19
N ARG A 114 36.91 -18.17 -0.50
CA ARG A 114 36.24 -19.48 -0.52
C ARG A 114 34.93 -19.36 -1.30
N ASP A 115 34.66 -20.31 -2.19
CA ASP A 115 33.36 -20.47 -2.85
C ASP A 115 32.29 -20.74 -1.82
N ASP A 116 31.64 -19.66 -1.39
CA ASP A 116 30.37 -19.72 -0.70
C ASP A 116 29.29 -19.44 -1.74
N ASP A 117 28.66 -20.52 -2.22
CA ASP A 117 27.50 -20.51 -3.13
C ASP A 117 26.20 -20.12 -2.39
N GLY A 118 26.33 -19.36 -1.30
CA GLY A 118 25.23 -18.88 -0.49
C GLY A 118 24.36 -17.86 -1.22
N ASN A 119 23.07 -17.84 -0.87
CA ASN A 119 22.12 -16.83 -1.33
C ASN A 119 22.57 -15.42 -0.93
N PRO A 120 22.50 -14.41 -1.84
CA PRO A 120 22.91 -13.04 -1.56
C PRO A 120 22.25 -12.46 -0.31
N LEU A 121 23.01 -11.70 0.48
CA LEU A 121 22.51 -11.00 1.66
C LEU A 121 21.45 -9.96 1.24
N ALA A 122 21.61 -9.37 0.05
CA ALA A 122 20.67 -8.42 -0.53
C ALA A 122 19.26 -9.02 -0.67
N ASP A 123 19.14 -10.30 -1.02
CA ASP A 123 17.84 -10.97 -1.18
C ASP A 123 17.15 -11.22 0.16
N LYS A 124 17.93 -11.45 1.21
CA LYS A 124 17.39 -11.54 2.57
C LYS A 124 16.97 -10.17 3.08
N VAL A 125 17.76 -9.12 2.84
CA VAL A 125 17.45 -7.77 3.31
C VAL A 125 16.24 -7.17 2.57
N ALA A 126 16.10 -7.44 1.27
CA ALA A 126 14.95 -7.01 0.48
C ALA A 126 13.60 -7.57 1.01
N LYS A 127 13.62 -8.73 1.67
CA LYS A 127 12.42 -9.33 2.27
C LYS A 127 12.02 -8.70 3.61
N HIS A 128 12.96 -8.06 4.32
CA HIS A 128 12.74 -7.61 5.71
C HIS A 128 12.80 -6.09 5.88
N GLN A 129 13.41 -5.34 4.96
CA GLN A 129 13.53 -3.88 5.05
C GLN A 129 12.76 -3.17 3.93
N LYS A 130 12.09 -2.07 4.31
CA LYS A 130 11.39 -1.19 3.37
C LYS A 130 12.41 -0.31 2.62
N GLY A 131 12.27 -0.22 1.29
CA GLY A 131 13.11 0.66 0.46
C GLY A 131 13.68 -0.02 -0.78
N THR A 132 14.38 0.74 -1.62
CA THR A 132 15.19 0.21 -2.72
C THR A 132 16.48 -0.36 -2.16
N VAL A 133 16.68 -1.67 -2.31
CA VAL A 133 17.93 -2.34 -1.94
C VAL A 133 18.93 -2.17 -3.07
N VAL A 134 20.09 -1.57 -2.76
CA VAL A 134 21.22 -1.46 -3.69
C VAL A 134 22.29 -2.43 -3.21
N PRO A 135 22.47 -3.59 -3.88
CA PRO A 135 23.53 -4.53 -3.53
C PRO A 135 24.90 -3.96 -3.92
N VAL A 136 25.87 -4.06 -3.03
CA VAL A 136 27.28 -3.77 -3.30
C VAL A 136 28.06 -5.04 -2.98
N LEU A 137 28.56 -5.69 -4.02
CA LEU A 137 29.40 -6.88 -3.89
C LEU A 137 30.87 -6.46 -3.89
N LEU A 138 31.55 -6.67 -2.77
CA LEU A 138 33.00 -6.54 -2.67
C LEU A 138 33.61 -7.91 -2.94
N ASP A 139 34.07 -8.13 -4.17
CA ASP A 139 34.80 -9.34 -4.56
C ASP A 139 36.29 -9.20 -4.18
N LEU A 140 36.71 -9.96 -3.18
CA LEU A 140 38.10 -9.96 -2.69
C LEU A 140 39.00 -10.92 -3.47
N ARG A 141 38.49 -11.59 -4.51
CA ARG A 141 39.20 -12.68 -5.22
C ARG A 141 40.14 -12.21 -6.31
N ASN A 142 40.02 -10.95 -6.75
CA ASN A 142 40.79 -10.51 -7.91
C ASN A 142 41.38 -9.12 -7.75
N ARG A 143 42.60 -9.09 -7.21
CA ARG A 143 43.76 -8.47 -7.87
C ARG A 143 45.04 -8.91 -7.15
N LEU A 144 45.80 -9.76 -7.85
CA LEU A 144 47.22 -10.12 -7.65
C LEU A 144 47.51 -11.33 -6.75
N ASP A 145 47.75 -12.47 -7.41
CA ASP A 145 48.88 -13.37 -7.19
C ASP A 145 49.65 -13.17 -5.87
N GLY A 146 49.12 -13.72 -4.78
CA GLY A 146 49.91 -14.01 -3.58
C GLY A 146 50.39 -12.83 -2.74
N LEU A 147 49.87 -11.60 -2.93
CA LEU A 147 50.17 -10.48 -2.03
C LEU A 147 48.95 -10.07 -1.19
N VAL A 148 49.21 -9.97 0.11
CA VAL A 148 48.27 -9.61 1.17
C VAL A 148 47.51 -8.33 0.81
N ILE A 149 46.18 -8.49 0.73
CA ILE A 149 45.09 -7.54 1.02
C ILE A 149 45.57 -6.07 1.13
N ALA A 150 45.06 -5.20 0.25
CA ALA A 150 45.16 -3.74 0.41
C ALA A 150 43.85 -3.21 1.06
N PRO A 151 43.67 -3.34 2.39
CA PRO A 151 42.45 -2.93 3.08
C PRO A 151 42.12 -1.45 2.88
N GLU A 152 43.13 -0.62 2.59
CA GLU A 152 42.99 0.81 2.33
C GLU A 152 42.15 1.08 1.07
N ARG A 153 42.24 0.24 0.04
CA ARG A 153 41.43 0.40 -1.19
C ARG A 153 39.97 0.05 -0.96
N ALA A 154 39.70 -1.04 -0.25
CA ALA A 154 38.34 -1.41 0.15
C ALA A 154 37.74 -0.35 1.09
N LEU A 155 38.53 0.18 2.02
CA LEU A 155 38.12 1.32 2.86
C LEU A 155 37.80 2.54 2.00
N GLN A 156 38.64 2.88 1.02
CA GLN A 156 38.40 4.02 0.13
C GLN A 156 37.10 3.87 -0.66
N GLU A 157 36.80 2.67 -1.15
CA GLU A 157 35.57 2.37 -1.87
C GLU A 157 34.34 2.53 -0.96
N ILE A 158 34.37 1.93 0.24
CA ILE A 158 33.33 2.08 1.27
C ILE A 158 33.13 3.55 1.65
N THR A 159 34.23 4.29 1.85
CA THR A 159 34.17 5.71 2.23
C THR A 159 33.68 6.59 1.07
N SER A 160 33.97 6.21 -0.17
CA SER A 160 33.48 6.91 -1.36
C SER A 160 31.96 6.72 -1.55
N MET A 161 31.46 5.50 -1.30
CA MET A 161 30.04 5.20 -1.29
C MET A 161 29.32 5.96 -0.17
N HIS A 162 29.87 5.96 1.04
CA HIS A 162 29.33 6.76 2.15
C HIS A 162 29.23 8.25 1.80
N ARG A 163 30.29 8.81 1.18
CA ARG A 163 30.28 10.19 0.68
C ARG A 163 29.21 10.42 -0.39
N SER A 164 28.97 9.47 -1.28
CA SER A 164 27.93 9.58 -2.31
C SER A 164 26.51 9.63 -1.71
N VAL A 165 26.25 8.83 -0.66
CA VAL A 165 24.98 8.84 0.08
C VAL A 165 24.79 10.15 0.84
N CYS A 166 25.83 10.61 1.55
CA CYS A 166 25.79 11.87 2.28
C CYS A 166 25.61 13.07 1.33
N ARG A 167 26.23 13.04 0.14
CA ARG A 167 26.06 14.10 -0.87
C ARG A 167 24.66 14.09 -1.48
N ALA A 168 24.10 12.91 -1.78
CA ALA A 168 22.71 12.80 -2.25
C ALA A 168 21.73 13.34 -1.19
N ARG A 169 21.96 13.03 0.09
CA ARG A 169 21.17 13.56 1.21
C ARG A 169 21.28 15.08 1.33
N ARG A 170 22.49 15.66 1.22
CA ARG A 170 22.70 17.12 1.26
C ARG A 170 22.04 17.84 0.09
N MET A 171 22.14 17.30 -1.13
CA MET A 171 21.45 17.88 -2.30
C MET A 171 19.93 17.85 -2.14
N GLU A 172 19.34 16.78 -1.59
CA GLU A 172 17.89 16.75 -1.31
C GLU A 172 17.48 17.82 -0.29
N THR A 173 18.29 18.07 0.75
CA THR A 173 18.04 19.12 1.75
C THR A 173 18.13 20.53 1.15
N GLU A 174 19.14 20.82 0.32
CA GLU A 174 19.31 22.13 -0.33
C GLU A 174 18.20 22.41 -1.34
N LEU A 175 17.73 21.39 -2.07
CA LEU A 175 16.58 21.52 -2.98
C LEU A 175 15.28 21.85 -2.22
N ILE A 176 15.09 21.28 -1.02
CA ILE A 176 13.94 21.56 -0.17
C ILE A 176 14.02 22.98 0.42
N LEU A 177 15.19 23.38 0.92
CA LEU A 177 15.40 24.74 1.46
C LEU A 177 15.27 25.82 0.37
N GLY A 178 15.84 25.58 -0.80
CA GLY A 178 15.75 26.50 -1.94
C GLY A 178 14.31 26.70 -2.43
N ARG A 179 13.47 25.65 -2.36
CA ARG A 179 12.05 25.74 -2.70
C ARG A 179 11.20 26.44 -1.63
N PHE A 180 11.67 26.46 -0.38
CA PHE A 180 11.01 27.14 0.75
C PHE A 180 11.38 28.63 0.84
N MET A 181 12.59 29.00 0.40
CA MET A 181 13.04 30.40 0.35
C MET A 181 12.58 31.16 -0.91
N ALA A 182 12.12 30.44 -1.95
CA ALA A 182 11.70 31.00 -3.23
C ALA A 182 10.17 31.09 -3.41
N GLY A 183 9.38 30.75 -2.39
CA GLY A 183 7.93 30.93 -2.33
C GLY A 183 7.56 31.88 -1.20
#